data_AF-A0A255EDV9-F1
#
_entry.id   AF-A0A255EDV9-F1
#
_cell.length_a   1.000
_cell.length_b   1.000
_cell.length_c   1.000
_cell.angle_alpha   90.00
_cell.angle_beta   90.00
_cell.angle_gamma   90.00
#
_symmetry.space_group_name_H-M   'P 1'
#
loop_
_entity.id
_entity.type
_entity.pdbx_description
1 polymer ?
#
loop_
_entity_poly.entity_id
_entity_poly.type
_entity_poly.pdbx_seq_one_letter_code
_entity_poly.pdbx_strand_id
1 'polypeptide(L)'
;MSPDLDVRHRLDAMDETLLARLGVRRHEFGDDVEQILGAWRTVREDAGEVAVVQVLADQLWARIGTFPTPEPIEFTDEVRQHHYAPGTLPLLAFVATAPEVVDFQVSRGIGAEQAWHALSDLGQQLWVNWATSHAFGLQCERWLSGIWLGNTAWLGRLQFHLVRRELGGSGADRGEQWWLDTHIPQSGPLTPESVQQAFARAQPELADHFGVSAEGIICNSWLLAPELSQLLPGTNLAAFQQSWELTGRANDSGSSVYFFGFGMPRGYTPADLSELPERSSLHRALAGHLRAGGSIDSCEGVARGWGADLSGDRSLG
;
A
#
# COMPACT_ATOMS: atom_id res chain seq x y z
N MET A 1 -14.65 0.46 25.48
CA MET A 1 -14.00 -0.53 24.60
C MET A 1 -12.81 -1.10 25.38
N SER A 2 -12.63 -2.42 25.37
CA SER A 2 -11.90 -3.16 26.41
C SER A 2 -10.42 -2.76 26.48
N PRO A 3 -9.87 -2.45 27.68
CA PRO A 3 -8.52 -1.91 27.85
C PRO A 3 -7.37 -2.95 27.84
N ASP A 4 -7.65 -4.23 27.59
CA ASP A 4 -6.65 -5.30 27.74
C ASP A 4 -6.52 -6.13 26.45
N LEU A 5 -5.95 -5.56 25.38
CA LEU A 5 -5.43 -6.40 24.30
C LEU A 5 -4.20 -7.14 24.84
N ASP A 6 -4.33 -8.42 25.18
CA ASP A 6 -3.18 -9.26 25.53
C ASP A 6 -2.63 -9.90 24.24
N VAL A 7 -1.50 -9.36 23.74
CA VAL A 7 -0.89 -9.87 22.49
C VAL A 7 -0.44 -11.32 22.62
N ARG A 8 -0.03 -11.77 23.82
CA ARG A 8 0.39 -13.17 24.02
C ARG A 8 -0.83 -14.07 23.87
N HIS A 9 -1.94 -13.73 24.50
CA HIS A 9 -3.18 -14.49 24.36
C HIS A 9 -3.67 -14.52 22.90
N ARG A 10 -3.66 -13.37 22.22
CA ARG A 10 -4.07 -13.26 20.81
C ARG A 10 -3.20 -14.11 19.88
N LEU A 11 -1.89 -14.01 20.02
CA LEU A 11 -0.93 -14.70 19.16
C LEU A 11 -0.83 -16.21 19.49
N ASP A 12 -1.09 -16.61 20.74
CA ASP A 12 -1.24 -18.03 21.10
C ASP A 12 -2.48 -18.68 20.47
N ALA A 13 -3.53 -17.89 20.21
CA ALA A 13 -4.74 -18.33 19.53
C ALA A 13 -4.68 -18.16 17.99
N MET A 14 -3.59 -17.62 17.43
CA MET A 14 -3.40 -17.44 16.00
C MET A 14 -3.43 -18.78 15.26
N ASP A 15 -4.23 -18.86 14.21
CA ASP A 15 -4.39 -20.05 13.39
C ASP A 15 -4.27 -19.74 11.89
N GLU A 16 -4.27 -20.79 11.07
CA GLU A 16 -4.19 -20.64 9.62
C GLU A 16 -5.40 -19.91 9.04
N THR A 17 -6.56 -19.99 9.71
CA THR A 17 -7.78 -19.32 9.25
C THR A 17 -7.62 -17.81 9.32
N LEU A 18 -7.13 -17.29 10.45
CA LEU A 18 -6.82 -15.87 10.61
C LEU A 18 -5.76 -15.41 9.61
N LEU A 19 -4.68 -16.18 9.46
CA LEU A 19 -3.60 -15.83 8.53
C LEU A 19 -4.07 -15.83 7.07
N ALA A 20 -4.95 -16.76 6.69
CA ALA A 20 -5.57 -16.76 5.37
C ALA A 20 -6.47 -15.54 5.14
N ARG A 21 -7.22 -15.09 6.16
CA ARG A 21 -7.99 -13.83 6.11
C ARG A 21 -7.10 -12.60 5.89
N LEU A 22 -5.87 -12.64 6.42
CA LEU A 22 -4.83 -11.64 6.23
C LEU A 22 -4.03 -11.82 4.92
N GLY A 23 -4.49 -12.69 4.03
CA GLY A 23 -3.89 -12.88 2.72
C GLY A 23 -2.51 -13.55 2.75
N VAL A 24 -2.10 -14.10 3.90
CA VAL A 24 -0.84 -14.84 4.06
C VAL A 24 -0.91 -16.11 3.24
N ARG A 25 0.17 -16.41 2.50
CA ARG A 25 0.14 -17.42 1.44
C ARG A 25 1.15 -18.53 1.70
N ARG A 26 0.83 -19.69 1.16
CA ARG A 26 1.81 -20.71 0.81
C ARG A 26 2.10 -20.57 -0.67
N HIS A 27 3.36 -20.50 -1.04
CA HIS A 27 3.78 -20.33 -2.42
C HIS A 27 4.88 -21.32 -2.78
N GLU A 28 5.19 -21.45 -4.06
CA GLU A 28 6.14 -22.46 -4.56
C GLU A 28 7.57 -22.33 -3.99
N PHE A 29 7.87 -21.18 -3.36
CA PHE A 29 9.19 -20.85 -2.81
C PHE A 29 9.20 -20.75 -1.28
N GLY A 30 8.08 -20.97 -0.60
CA GLY A 30 8.00 -20.73 0.85
C GLY A 30 6.59 -20.88 1.43
N ASP A 31 6.54 -20.92 2.75
CA ASP A 31 5.31 -21.02 3.53
C ASP A 31 5.27 -19.87 4.55
N ASP A 32 4.65 -18.74 4.18
CA ASP A 32 4.58 -17.58 5.07
C ASP A 32 3.75 -17.86 6.33
N VAL A 33 2.85 -18.84 6.29
CA VAL A 33 2.07 -19.28 7.46
C VAL A 33 2.99 -19.92 8.49
N GLU A 34 3.83 -20.88 8.07
CA GLU A 34 4.83 -21.47 8.96
C GLU A 34 5.88 -20.46 9.44
N GLN A 35 6.27 -19.49 8.60
CA GLN A 35 7.19 -18.43 9.00
C GLN A 35 6.59 -17.54 10.10
N ILE A 36 5.32 -17.15 10.00
CA ILE A 36 4.67 -16.34 11.05
C ILE A 36 4.48 -17.14 12.34
N LEU A 37 4.05 -18.41 12.24
CA LEU A 37 3.94 -19.30 13.39
C LEU A 37 5.31 -19.51 14.06
N GLY A 38 6.36 -19.70 13.26
CA GLY A 38 7.74 -19.80 13.71
C GLY A 38 8.23 -18.52 14.38
N ALA A 39 7.94 -17.36 13.80
CA ALA A 39 8.27 -16.06 14.38
C ALA A 39 7.65 -15.90 15.78
N TRP A 40 6.37 -16.25 15.94
CA TRP A 40 5.74 -16.22 17.25
C TRP A 40 6.36 -17.23 18.23
N ARG A 41 6.67 -18.45 17.78
CA ARG A 41 7.38 -19.46 18.61
C ARG A 41 8.73 -18.96 19.13
N THR A 42 9.43 -18.13 18.35
CA THR A 42 10.69 -17.50 18.78
C THR A 42 10.43 -16.36 19.76
N VAL A 43 9.59 -15.39 19.37
CA VAL A 43 9.35 -14.16 20.16
C VAL A 43 8.72 -14.47 21.53
N ARG A 44 7.82 -15.46 21.61
CA ARG A 44 7.10 -15.80 22.86
C ARG A 44 8.00 -16.22 24.02
N GLU A 45 9.24 -16.65 23.73
CA GLU A 45 10.23 -17.09 24.72
C GLU A 45 10.99 -15.92 25.36
N ASP A 46 10.98 -14.74 24.72
CA ASP A 46 11.58 -13.51 25.26
C ASP A 46 10.49 -12.54 25.74
N ALA A 47 10.40 -12.34 27.05
CA ALA A 47 9.42 -11.44 27.65
C ALA A 47 9.62 -9.97 27.23
N GLY A 48 10.84 -9.55 26.92
CA GLY A 48 11.16 -8.23 26.40
C GLY A 48 10.64 -8.03 24.99
N GLU A 49 10.85 -9.00 24.09
CA GLU A 49 10.32 -8.93 22.73
C GLU A 49 8.77 -8.95 22.72
N VAL A 50 8.15 -9.78 23.58
CA VAL A 50 6.68 -9.77 23.75
C VAL A 50 6.18 -8.41 24.24
N ALA A 51 6.89 -7.76 25.16
CA ALA A 51 6.54 -6.42 25.62
C ALA A 51 6.66 -5.36 24.49
N VAL A 52 7.65 -5.50 23.61
CA VAL A 52 7.77 -4.63 22.41
C VAL A 52 6.59 -4.85 21.47
N VAL A 53 6.21 -6.10 21.20
CA VAL A 53 5.01 -6.41 20.39
C VAL A 53 3.75 -5.82 21.01
N GLN A 54 3.61 -5.91 22.34
CA GLN A 54 2.49 -5.30 23.07
C GLN A 54 2.45 -3.78 22.87
N VAL A 55 3.58 -3.08 23.05
CA VAL A 55 3.66 -1.63 22.85
C VAL A 55 3.28 -1.24 21.42
N LEU A 56 3.77 -1.96 20.42
CA LEU A 56 3.42 -1.71 19.01
C LEU A 56 1.92 -1.96 18.75
N ALA A 57 1.36 -3.02 19.34
CA ALA A 57 -0.06 -3.34 19.22
C ALA A 57 -0.94 -2.27 19.88
N ASP A 58 -0.56 -1.78 21.05
CA ASP A 58 -1.26 -0.69 21.75
C ASP A 58 -1.24 0.60 20.92
N GLN A 59 -0.09 0.92 20.31
CA GLN A 59 0.04 2.06 19.40
C GLN A 59 -0.82 1.92 18.14
N LEU A 60 -0.85 0.73 17.52
CA LEU A 60 -1.70 0.46 16.36
C LEU A 60 -3.18 0.58 16.73
N TRP A 61 -3.58 -0.02 17.85
CA TRP A 61 -4.95 0.02 18.35
C TRP A 61 -5.43 1.44 18.65
N ALA A 62 -4.60 2.24 19.34
CA ALA A 62 -4.91 3.64 19.66
C ALA A 62 -5.10 4.51 18.41
N ARG A 63 -4.56 4.12 17.26
CA ARG A 63 -4.66 4.85 15.99
C ARG A 63 -5.86 4.44 15.13
N ILE A 64 -6.59 3.38 15.47
CA ILE A 64 -7.75 2.96 14.69
C ILE A 64 -8.78 4.11 14.64
N GLY A 65 -9.11 4.57 13.44
CA GLY A 65 -10.05 5.66 13.22
C GLY A 65 -9.50 7.08 13.41
N THR A 66 -8.19 7.28 13.60
CA THR A 66 -7.56 8.62 13.78
C THR A 66 -7.07 9.28 12.48
N PHE A 67 -7.53 8.80 11.32
CA PHE A 67 -7.26 9.40 10.01
C PHE A 67 -7.86 10.82 9.89
N PRO A 68 -7.34 11.69 9.02
CA PRO A 68 -6.33 11.45 7.98
C PRO A 68 -4.89 11.79 8.41
N THR A 69 -4.71 12.39 9.59
CA THR A 69 -3.40 12.86 10.09
C THR A 69 -3.07 12.20 11.42
N PRO A 70 -2.88 10.87 11.45
CA PRO A 70 -2.47 10.19 12.67
C PRO A 70 -1.02 10.57 13.02
N GLU A 71 -0.69 10.54 14.30
CA GLU A 71 0.71 10.54 14.71
C GLU A 71 1.42 9.29 14.13
N PRO A 72 2.62 9.42 13.56
CA PRO A 72 3.32 8.29 12.98
C PRO A 72 3.79 7.32 14.08
N ILE A 73 3.71 6.02 13.82
CA ILE A 73 4.43 5.04 14.63
C ILE A 73 5.89 5.04 14.19
N GLU A 74 6.78 5.25 15.15
CA GLU A 74 8.22 5.11 14.94
C GLU A 74 8.62 3.64 14.98
N PHE A 75 8.84 3.07 13.80
CA PHE A 75 9.48 1.76 13.67
C PHE A 75 10.99 1.98 13.59
N THR A 76 11.67 2.03 14.73
CA THR A 76 13.12 2.22 14.80
C THR A 76 13.86 1.05 14.15
N ASP A 77 15.13 1.25 13.78
CA ASP A 77 15.92 0.19 13.14
C ASP A 77 16.05 -1.04 14.05
N GLU A 78 16.11 -0.87 15.37
CA GLU A 78 16.13 -1.97 16.35
C GLU A 78 14.84 -2.78 16.35
N VAL A 79 13.68 -2.12 16.17
CA VAL A 79 12.38 -2.81 16.08
C VAL A 79 12.20 -3.51 14.73
N ARG A 80 12.76 -2.92 13.68
CA ARG A 80 12.67 -3.44 12.30
C ARG A 80 13.66 -4.56 12.04
N GLN A 81 14.79 -4.59 12.72
CA GLN A 81 15.78 -5.66 12.60
C GLN A 81 15.49 -6.71 13.65
N HIS A 82 15.37 -7.96 13.22
CA HIS A 82 15.17 -9.06 14.12
C HIS A 82 15.88 -10.29 13.58
N HIS A 83 16.42 -11.10 14.49
CA HIS A 83 17.26 -12.25 14.15
C HIS A 83 16.50 -13.36 13.41
N TYR A 84 15.17 -13.44 13.62
CA TYR A 84 14.30 -14.34 12.87
C TYR A 84 14.13 -13.87 11.41
N ALA A 85 13.62 -12.65 11.23
CA ALA A 85 13.46 -11.98 9.93
C ALA A 85 13.24 -10.47 10.13
N PRO A 86 13.62 -9.60 9.18
CA PRO A 86 13.27 -8.19 9.24
C PRO A 86 11.76 -7.98 9.40
N GLY A 87 11.38 -7.07 10.31
CA GLY A 87 9.98 -6.72 10.58
C GLY A 87 9.19 -7.74 11.40
N THR A 88 9.84 -8.71 12.04
CA THR A 88 9.17 -9.74 12.86
C THR A 88 8.26 -9.14 13.94
N LEU A 89 8.75 -8.20 14.74
CA LEU A 89 7.95 -7.63 15.85
C LEU A 89 6.75 -6.79 15.35
N PRO A 90 6.92 -5.87 14.36
CA PRO A 90 5.78 -5.20 13.72
C PRO A 90 4.76 -6.16 13.10
N LEU A 91 5.21 -7.22 12.42
CA LEU A 91 4.35 -8.21 11.79
C LEU A 91 3.40 -8.86 12.81
N LEU A 92 3.94 -9.30 13.95
CA LEU A 92 3.14 -9.89 15.01
C LEU A 92 2.15 -8.88 15.61
N ALA A 93 2.54 -7.62 15.76
CA ALA A 93 1.63 -6.56 16.23
C ALA A 93 0.47 -6.30 15.25
N PHE A 94 0.73 -6.31 13.94
CA PHE A 94 -0.33 -6.21 12.92
C PHE A 94 -1.29 -7.40 13.00
N VAL A 95 -0.78 -8.64 13.08
CA VAL A 95 -1.63 -9.84 13.20
C VAL A 95 -2.49 -9.78 14.46
N ALA A 96 -1.92 -9.39 15.60
CA ALA A 96 -2.62 -9.33 16.88
C ALA A 96 -3.76 -8.29 16.92
N THR A 97 -3.65 -7.21 16.13
CA THR A 97 -4.61 -6.08 16.12
C THR A 97 -5.57 -6.09 14.93
N ALA A 98 -5.42 -7.03 14.00
CA ALA A 98 -6.27 -7.12 12.83
C ALA A 98 -7.79 -7.20 13.14
N PRO A 99 -8.24 -8.00 14.13
CA PRO A 99 -9.66 -8.07 14.46
C PRO A 99 -10.26 -6.70 14.85
N GLU A 100 -9.50 -5.88 15.58
CA GLU A 100 -9.96 -4.57 16.04
C GLU A 100 -10.15 -3.57 14.88
N VAL A 101 -9.29 -3.63 13.86
CA VAL A 101 -9.47 -2.81 12.65
C VAL A 101 -10.69 -3.27 11.87
N VAL A 102 -10.91 -4.59 11.77
CA VAL A 102 -12.10 -5.15 11.11
C VAL A 102 -13.37 -4.74 11.84
N ASP A 103 -13.41 -4.86 13.17
CA ASP A 103 -14.56 -4.43 13.97
C ASP A 103 -14.84 -2.94 13.78
N PHE A 104 -13.80 -2.10 13.71
CA PHE A 104 -13.96 -0.69 13.39
C PHE A 104 -14.56 -0.47 11.99
N GLN A 105 -14.05 -1.13 10.96
CA GLN A 105 -14.59 -1.02 9.60
C GLN A 105 -16.05 -1.51 9.51
N VAL A 106 -16.36 -2.61 10.19
CA VAL A 106 -17.74 -3.13 10.29
C VAL A 106 -18.65 -2.13 11.00
N SER A 107 -18.17 -1.45 12.05
CA SER A 107 -18.94 -0.39 12.71
C SER A 107 -19.21 0.82 11.82
N ARG A 108 -18.45 1.01 10.73
CA ARG A 108 -18.65 2.00 9.67
C ARG A 108 -19.56 1.51 8.53
N GLY A 109 -20.08 0.30 8.63
CA GLY A 109 -20.95 -0.31 7.63
C GLY A 109 -20.22 -1.02 6.49
N ILE A 110 -18.89 -1.18 6.57
CA ILE A 110 -18.14 -2.02 5.63
C ILE A 110 -18.46 -3.48 5.95
N GLY A 111 -18.80 -4.29 4.94
CA GLY A 111 -19.05 -5.73 5.15
C GLY A 111 -17.81 -6.45 5.68
N ALA A 112 -17.99 -7.39 6.62
CA ALA A 112 -16.86 -8.09 7.27
C ALA A 112 -15.88 -8.74 6.28
N GLU A 113 -16.37 -9.34 5.20
CA GLU A 113 -15.53 -9.93 4.14
C GLU A 113 -14.70 -8.86 3.41
N GLN A 114 -15.29 -7.69 3.16
CA GLN A 114 -14.61 -6.57 2.52
C GLN A 114 -13.56 -5.94 3.46
N ALA A 115 -13.83 -5.91 4.76
CA ALA A 115 -12.89 -5.45 5.77
C ALA A 115 -11.67 -6.37 5.87
N TRP A 116 -11.89 -7.69 6.01
CA TRP A 116 -10.81 -8.68 5.96
C TRP A 116 -10.02 -8.61 4.65
N HIS A 117 -10.69 -8.44 3.52
CA HIS A 117 -10.01 -8.28 2.23
C HIS A 117 -9.11 -7.04 2.19
N ALA A 118 -9.51 -5.92 2.79
CA ALA A 118 -8.63 -4.75 2.91
C ALA A 118 -7.37 -5.06 3.75
N LEU A 119 -7.51 -5.78 4.86
CA LEU A 119 -6.38 -6.19 5.70
C LEU A 119 -5.54 -7.31 5.08
N SER A 120 -6.06 -7.99 4.06
CA SER A 120 -5.28 -8.99 3.31
C SER A 120 -4.07 -8.40 2.56
N ASP A 121 -3.95 -7.07 2.55
CA ASP A 121 -2.75 -6.38 2.11
C ASP A 121 -1.52 -6.78 2.93
N LEU A 122 -1.67 -7.21 4.19
CA LEU A 122 -0.56 -7.74 4.98
C LEU A 122 0.17 -8.87 4.22
N GLY A 123 -0.54 -9.90 3.79
CA GLY A 123 0.03 -10.99 3.00
C GLY A 123 0.47 -10.57 1.60
N GLN A 124 -0.18 -9.56 1.00
CA GLN A 124 0.30 -8.97 -0.25
C GLN A 124 1.67 -8.32 -0.07
N GLN A 125 1.93 -7.67 1.06
CA GLN A 125 3.21 -7.05 1.34
C GLN A 125 4.31 -8.05 1.72
N LEU A 126 3.96 -9.15 2.40
CA LEU A 126 4.89 -10.27 2.62
C LEU A 126 5.34 -10.85 1.28
N TRP A 127 4.41 -11.02 0.33
CA TRP A 127 4.73 -11.45 -1.02
C TRP A 127 5.64 -10.44 -1.76
N VAL A 128 5.37 -9.14 -1.67
CA VAL A 128 6.23 -8.11 -2.29
C VAL A 128 7.64 -8.13 -1.68
N ASN A 129 7.76 -8.32 -0.36
CA ASN A 129 9.05 -8.47 0.29
C ASN A 129 9.82 -9.68 -0.25
N TRP A 130 9.18 -10.85 -0.31
CA TRP A 130 9.80 -12.05 -0.87
C TRP A 130 10.17 -11.86 -2.34
N ALA A 131 9.29 -11.27 -3.16
CA ALA A 131 9.51 -11.08 -4.59
C ALA A 131 10.71 -10.16 -4.90
N THR A 132 11.05 -9.24 -3.99
CA THR A 132 12.13 -8.26 -4.18
C THR A 132 13.41 -8.58 -3.42
N SER A 133 13.34 -9.29 -2.29
CA SER A 133 14.50 -9.63 -1.46
C SER A 133 14.87 -11.12 -1.46
N HIS A 134 13.96 -11.98 -1.97
CA HIS A 134 14.05 -13.44 -1.90
C HIS A 134 14.14 -14.00 -0.47
N ALA A 135 13.65 -13.26 0.52
CA ALA A 135 13.58 -13.67 1.92
C ALA A 135 12.21 -13.36 2.52
N PHE A 136 11.84 -14.12 3.56
CA PHE A 136 10.69 -13.79 4.40
C PHE A 136 11.00 -12.52 5.22
N GLY A 137 9.98 -11.69 5.43
CA GLY A 137 10.09 -10.47 6.24
C GLY A 137 9.06 -9.43 5.86
N LEU A 138 9.05 -8.34 6.64
CA LEU A 138 8.18 -7.20 6.45
C LEU A 138 9.00 -5.89 6.50
N GLN A 139 9.00 -5.13 5.41
CA GLN A 139 9.77 -3.88 5.29
C GLN A 139 8.92 -2.66 4.92
N CYS A 140 7.60 -2.82 4.93
CA CYS A 140 6.63 -1.79 4.58
C CYS A 140 5.70 -1.47 5.77
N GLU A 141 6.20 -1.61 7.00
CA GLU A 141 5.44 -1.39 8.22
C GLU A 141 4.77 0.00 8.26
N ARG A 142 5.41 1.04 7.71
CA ARG A 142 4.79 2.37 7.57
C ARG A 142 3.54 2.36 6.71
N TRP A 143 3.58 1.65 5.57
CA TRP A 143 2.44 1.51 4.66
C TRP A 143 1.28 0.79 5.33
N LEU A 144 1.53 -0.36 5.96
CA LEU A 144 0.51 -1.11 6.68
C LEU A 144 -0.06 -0.33 7.86
N SER A 145 0.74 0.51 8.53
CA SER A 145 0.24 1.40 9.58
C SER A 145 -0.80 2.40 9.08
N GLY A 146 -0.79 2.74 7.78
CA GLY A 146 -1.84 3.53 7.13
C GLY A 146 -3.12 2.72 6.90
N ILE A 147 -2.99 1.47 6.43
CA ILE A 147 -4.13 0.55 6.27
C ILE A 147 -4.82 0.28 7.61
N TRP A 148 -4.04 0.13 8.68
CA TRP A 148 -4.54 -0.15 10.04
C TRP A 148 -5.32 1.01 10.69
N LEU A 149 -5.34 2.21 10.07
CA LEU A 149 -6.25 3.28 10.49
C LEU A 149 -7.73 2.94 10.22
N GLY A 150 -7.99 1.94 9.39
CA GLY A 150 -9.34 1.47 9.06
C GLY A 150 -10.08 2.33 8.03
N ASN A 151 -9.41 3.33 7.43
CA ASN A 151 -9.98 4.22 6.39
C ASN A 151 -9.72 3.75 4.94
N THR A 152 -9.29 2.49 4.76
CA THR A 152 -8.96 1.92 3.45
C THR A 152 -10.02 0.90 3.01
N ALA A 153 -10.44 0.94 1.76
CA ALA A 153 -11.21 -0.12 1.13
C ALA A 153 -10.47 -0.70 -0.09
N TRP A 154 -10.47 -2.02 -0.22
CA TRP A 154 -9.94 -2.71 -1.40
C TRP A 154 -11.08 -3.07 -2.35
N LEU A 155 -11.31 -2.23 -3.37
CA LEU A 155 -12.44 -2.30 -4.27
C LEU A 155 -12.03 -2.87 -5.63
N GLY A 156 -12.16 -4.19 -5.79
CA GLY A 156 -11.78 -4.88 -7.01
C GLY A 156 -10.27 -4.83 -7.24
N ARG A 157 -9.83 -4.17 -8.32
CA ARG A 157 -8.41 -4.12 -8.69
C ARG A 157 -7.61 -3.08 -7.91
N LEU A 158 -8.26 -2.09 -7.30
CA LEU A 158 -7.59 -0.96 -6.65
C LEU A 158 -7.93 -0.90 -5.16
N GLN A 159 -7.06 -0.26 -4.41
CA GLN A 159 -7.32 0.15 -3.03
C GLN A 159 -7.49 1.66 -2.99
N PHE A 160 -8.37 2.13 -2.11
CA PHE A 160 -8.62 3.55 -1.88
C PHE A 160 -8.59 3.83 -0.39
N HIS A 161 -7.95 4.92 0.01
CA HIS A 161 -8.11 5.43 1.37
C HIS A 161 -8.38 6.93 1.39
N LEU A 162 -9.09 7.39 2.40
CA LEU A 162 -9.41 8.81 2.58
C LEU A 162 -8.22 9.59 3.11
N VAL A 163 -7.83 10.64 2.39
CA VAL A 163 -6.81 11.60 2.81
C VAL A 163 -7.35 13.02 2.81
N ARG A 164 -6.71 13.89 3.59
CA ARG A 164 -6.87 15.34 3.46
C ARG A 164 -5.65 15.91 2.78
N ARG A 165 -5.88 16.64 1.68
CA ARG A 165 -4.82 17.29 0.89
C ARG A 165 -5.33 18.60 0.29
N GLU A 166 -4.42 19.53 0.16
CA GLU A 166 -4.59 20.72 -0.67
C GLU A 166 -4.05 20.41 -2.08
N LEU A 167 -4.95 20.30 -3.07
CA LEU A 167 -4.61 20.01 -4.46
C LEU A 167 -5.39 20.96 -5.38
N GLY A 168 -4.68 21.84 -6.09
CA GLY A 168 -5.26 22.75 -7.09
C GLY A 168 -6.15 23.87 -6.52
N GLY A 169 -5.75 25.12 -6.78
CA GLY A 169 -6.55 26.31 -6.46
C GLY A 169 -5.76 27.60 -6.64
N SER A 170 -6.12 28.42 -7.62
CA SER A 170 -5.68 29.82 -7.74
C SER A 170 -6.47 30.73 -6.78
N GLY A 171 -6.60 30.31 -5.52
CA GLY A 171 -7.34 31.02 -4.49
C GLY A 171 -7.00 30.43 -3.14
N ALA A 172 -6.34 31.22 -2.29
CA ALA A 172 -5.78 30.84 -1.00
C ALA A 172 -6.81 30.43 0.08
N ASP A 173 -8.05 30.11 -0.29
CA ASP A 173 -9.21 30.03 0.62
C ASP A 173 -9.87 28.64 0.72
N ARG A 174 -9.47 27.62 -0.05
CA ARG A 174 -10.12 26.29 0.03
C ARG A 174 -9.54 25.36 1.10
N GLY A 175 -8.29 25.54 1.52
CA GLY A 175 -7.63 24.66 2.49
C GLY A 175 -7.64 23.17 2.11
N GLU A 176 -7.33 22.29 3.06
CA GLU A 176 -7.32 20.84 2.82
C GLU A 176 -8.72 20.28 2.60
N GLN A 177 -8.90 19.57 1.48
CA GLN A 177 -10.12 18.87 1.10
C GLN A 177 -9.95 17.35 1.22
N TRP A 178 -11.06 16.60 1.22
CA TRP A 178 -11.04 15.14 1.21
C TRP A 178 -10.78 14.62 -0.21
N TRP A 179 -9.91 13.62 -0.31
CA TRP A 179 -9.57 12.92 -1.55
C TRP A 179 -9.52 11.41 -1.32
N LEU A 180 -9.73 10.64 -2.38
CA LEU A 180 -9.51 9.19 -2.39
C LEU A 180 -8.15 8.89 -2.99
N ASP A 181 -7.20 8.48 -2.17
CA ASP A 181 -5.86 8.11 -2.62
C ASP A 181 -5.83 6.65 -3.10
N THR A 182 -5.37 6.45 -4.33
CA THR A 182 -5.42 5.18 -5.06
C THR A 182 -4.11 4.42 -4.95
N HIS A 183 -4.21 3.15 -4.57
CA HIS A 183 -3.08 2.23 -4.48
C HIS A 183 -3.31 1.00 -5.36
N ILE A 184 -2.20 0.43 -5.86
CA ILE A 184 -2.20 -0.65 -6.85
C ILE A 184 -1.53 -1.90 -6.28
N PRO A 185 -2.30 -2.83 -5.68
CA PRO A 185 -1.78 -4.11 -5.22
C PRO A 185 -1.21 -4.95 -6.37
N GLN A 186 -0.20 -5.78 -6.11
CA GLN A 186 0.37 -6.70 -7.09
C GLN A 186 -0.45 -8.00 -7.17
N SER A 187 -1.74 -7.88 -7.52
CA SER A 187 -2.71 -8.99 -7.51
C SER A 187 -3.25 -9.40 -8.88
N GLY A 188 -2.89 -8.72 -9.98
CA GLY A 188 -3.34 -9.06 -11.33
C GLY A 188 -3.20 -7.93 -12.36
N PRO A 189 -3.73 -8.10 -13.58
CA PRO A 189 -3.67 -7.08 -14.62
C PRO A 189 -4.56 -5.86 -14.31
N LEU A 190 -4.14 -4.67 -14.74
CA LEU A 190 -4.90 -3.42 -14.67
C LEU A 190 -5.79 -3.24 -15.92
N THR A 191 -6.73 -4.16 -16.14
CA THR A 191 -7.64 -4.01 -17.30
C THR A 191 -8.45 -2.71 -17.19
N PRO A 192 -8.69 -1.99 -18.30
CA PRO A 192 -9.48 -0.75 -18.28
C PRO A 192 -10.83 -0.92 -17.58
N GLU A 193 -11.49 -2.06 -17.80
CA GLU A 193 -12.79 -2.38 -17.20
C GLU A 193 -12.67 -2.50 -15.68
N SER A 194 -11.65 -3.21 -15.17
CA SER A 194 -11.43 -3.37 -13.73
C SER A 194 -11.10 -2.06 -13.02
N VAL A 195 -10.39 -1.14 -13.69
CA VAL A 195 -10.05 0.18 -13.16
C VAL A 195 -11.30 1.06 -13.08
N GLN A 196 -12.10 1.09 -14.16
CA GLN A 196 -13.36 1.84 -14.17
C GLN A 196 -14.38 1.32 -13.14
N GLN A 197 -14.49 0.00 -12.98
CA GLN A 197 -15.34 -0.60 -11.94
C GLN A 197 -14.89 -0.19 -10.53
N ALA A 198 -13.58 -0.15 -10.28
CA ALA A 198 -13.05 0.28 -9.00
C ALA A 198 -13.35 1.77 -8.72
N PHE A 199 -13.15 2.66 -9.71
CA PHE A 199 -13.49 4.08 -9.58
C PHE A 199 -14.99 4.32 -9.33
N ALA A 200 -15.86 3.60 -10.05
CA ALA A 200 -17.31 3.71 -9.90
C ALA A 200 -17.82 3.33 -8.51
N ARG A 201 -17.10 2.46 -7.80
CA ARG A 201 -17.42 2.07 -6.43
C ARG A 201 -16.82 3.01 -5.39
N ALA A 202 -15.65 3.59 -5.67
CA ALA A 202 -14.84 4.29 -4.68
C ALA A 202 -15.54 5.49 -4.01
N GLN A 203 -16.07 6.43 -4.79
CA GLN A 203 -16.75 7.60 -4.23
C GLN A 203 -17.99 7.24 -3.40
N PRO A 204 -19.01 6.53 -3.92
CA PRO A 204 -20.23 6.28 -3.17
C PRO A 204 -19.98 5.43 -1.92
N GLU A 205 -19.19 4.35 -2.01
CA GLU A 205 -18.96 3.46 -0.87
C GLU A 205 -18.20 4.17 0.27
N LEU A 206 -17.11 4.90 -0.05
CA LEU A 206 -16.35 5.59 1.01
C LEU A 206 -17.12 6.77 1.59
N ALA A 207 -17.93 7.47 0.78
CA ALA A 207 -18.79 8.53 1.29
C ALA A 207 -19.83 7.99 2.28
N ASP A 208 -20.46 6.85 1.97
CA ASP A 208 -21.43 6.20 2.84
C ASP A 208 -20.78 5.71 4.15
N HIS A 209 -19.59 5.13 4.08
CA HIS A 209 -18.91 4.55 5.25
C HIS A 209 -18.34 5.60 6.21
N PHE A 210 -17.82 6.71 5.68
CA PHE A 210 -17.08 7.69 6.47
C PHE A 210 -17.82 9.03 6.62
N GLY A 211 -18.96 9.21 5.95
CA GLY A 211 -19.78 10.42 6.05
C GLY A 211 -19.12 11.67 5.46
N VAL A 212 -18.18 11.49 4.53
CA VAL A 212 -17.42 12.57 3.89
C VAL A 212 -17.43 12.42 2.37
N SER A 213 -17.64 13.52 1.65
CA SER A 213 -17.51 13.53 0.19
C SER A 213 -16.10 13.93 -0.21
N ALA A 214 -15.49 13.16 -1.11
CA ALA A 214 -14.19 13.46 -1.67
C ALA A 214 -14.32 14.32 -2.94
N GLU A 215 -13.41 15.29 -3.12
CA GLU A 215 -13.33 16.13 -4.33
C GLU A 215 -12.95 15.32 -5.56
N GLY A 216 -12.26 14.19 -5.36
CA GLY A 216 -11.95 13.26 -6.43
C GLY A 216 -11.05 12.12 -6.02
N ILE A 217 -10.60 11.39 -7.03
CA ILE A 217 -9.67 10.27 -6.91
C ILE A 217 -8.29 10.73 -7.35
N ILE A 218 -7.29 10.54 -6.49
CA ILE A 218 -5.89 10.88 -6.75
C ILE A 218 -5.03 9.62 -6.77
N CYS A 219 -3.85 9.72 -7.36
CA CYS A 219 -2.83 8.69 -7.29
C CYS A 219 -1.45 9.33 -7.36
N ASN A 220 -0.50 8.77 -6.63
CA ASN A 220 0.93 9.01 -6.81
C ASN A 220 1.61 7.68 -7.14
N SER A 221 2.14 7.56 -8.36
CA SER A 221 2.78 6.32 -8.79
C SER A 221 3.72 6.54 -9.98
N TRP A 222 4.77 5.73 -10.08
CA TRP A 222 5.57 5.58 -11.32
C TRP A 222 4.72 5.13 -12.51
N LEU A 223 3.58 4.47 -12.27
CA LEU A 223 2.64 4.08 -13.33
C LEU A 223 1.94 5.28 -14.00
N LEU A 224 2.04 6.49 -13.43
CA LEU A 224 1.50 7.71 -14.03
C LEU A 224 2.51 8.40 -14.96
N ALA A 225 3.75 7.93 -15.03
CA ALA A 225 4.80 8.47 -15.88
C ALA A 225 4.36 8.48 -17.37
N PRO A 226 4.24 9.66 -18.03
CA PRO A 226 3.84 9.81 -19.43
C PRO A 226 4.59 8.92 -20.42
N GLU A 227 5.86 8.64 -20.11
CA GLU A 227 6.77 7.81 -20.89
C GLU A 227 6.19 6.40 -21.09
N LEU A 228 5.46 5.86 -20.11
CA LEU A 228 4.89 4.51 -20.19
C LEU A 228 3.87 4.38 -21.34
N SER A 229 3.08 5.41 -21.60
CA SER A 229 2.12 5.42 -22.72
C SER A 229 2.82 5.43 -24.08
N GLN A 230 4.00 6.03 -24.16
CA GLN A 230 4.79 6.09 -25.39
C GLN A 230 5.58 4.79 -25.60
N LEU A 231 6.13 4.23 -24.52
CA LEU A 231 6.95 3.02 -24.54
C LEU A 231 6.12 1.75 -24.73
N LEU A 232 4.88 1.73 -24.21
CA LEU A 232 4.03 0.54 -24.17
C LEU A 232 2.60 0.83 -24.67
N PRO A 233 2.44 1.37 -25.90
CA PRO A 233 1.13 1.75 -26.42
C PRO A 233 0.19 0.54 -26.53
N GLY A 234 -1.09 0.75 -26.24
CA GLY A 234 -2.12 -0.29 -26.31
C GLY A 234 -2.09 -1.32 -25.16
N THR A 235 -1.22 -1.15 -24.16
CA THR A 235 -1.19 -2.01 -22.98
C THR A 235 -2.10 -1.50 -21.86
N ASN A 236 -2.43 -2.37 -20.92
CA ASN A 236 -3.14 -2.03 -19.68
C ASN A 236 -2.43 -0.91 -18.88
N LEU A 237 -1.08 -0.89 -18.88
CA LEU A 237 -0.32 0.15 -18.20
C LEU A 237 -0.51 1.51 -18.86
N ALA A 238 -0.45 1.57 -20.20
CA ALA A 238 -0.73 2.80 -20.94
C ALA A 238 -2.17 3.29 -20.71
N ALA A 239 -3.15 2.38 -20.72
CA ALA A 239 -4.55 2.73 -20.44
C ALA A 239 -4.74 3.25 -19.00
N PHE A 240 -4.08 2.62 -18.01
CA PHE A 240 -4.07 3.11 -16.64
C PHE A 240 -3.46 4.51 -16.55
N GLN A 241 -2.27 4.72 -17.14
CA GLN A 241 -1.59 6.02 -17.17
C GLN A 241 -2.49 7.12 -17.79
N GLN A 242 -3.18 6.81 -18.88
CA GLN A 242 -4.08 7.73 -19.59
C GLN A 242 -5.37 8.06 -18.82
N SER A 243 -5.70 7.30 -17.78
CA SER A 243 -6.85 7.56 -16.92
C SER A 243 -6.65 8.76 -15.99
N TRP A 244 -5.45 9.36 -15.96
CA TRP A 244 -5.08 10.44 -15.05
C TRP A 244 -4.81 11.76 -15.80
N GLU A 245 -5.21 12.85 -15.18
CA GLU A 245 -4.69 14.19 -15.45
C GLU A 245 -3.55 14.48 -14.47
N LEU A 246 -2.34 14.69 -15.01
CA LEU A 246 -1.16 14.85 -14.17
C LEU A 246 -1.11 16.23 -13.53
N THR A 247 -0.89 16.25 -12.22
CA THR A 247 -0.84 17.46 -11.41
C THR A 247 0.56 17.78 -10.90
N GLY A 248 1.48 16.81 -10.96
CA GLY A 248 2.86 16.98 -10.51
C GLY A 248 3.73 15.77 -10.87
N ARG A 249 5.04 15.94 -10.71
CA ARG A 249 6.04 14.88 -10.83
C ARG A 249 6.93 14.91 -9.60
N ALA A 250 7.04 13.78 -8.92
CA ALA A 250 8.04 13.57 -7.89
C ALA A 250 9.38 13.28 -8.58
N ASN A 251 10.48 13.81 -8.04
CA ASN A 251 11.81 13.34 -8.42
C ASN A 251 12.22 12.28 -7.41
N ASP A 252 11.87 11.02 -7.69
CA ASP A 252 12.29 9.86 -6.89
C ASP A 252 13.53 9.17 -7.48
N SER A 253 14.16 9.79 -8.48
CA SER A 253 15.36 9.32 -9.18
C SER A 253 15.23 7.87 -9.67
N GLY A 254 14.02 7.48 -10.11
CA GLY A 254 13.71 6.14 -10.58
C GLY A 254 13.65 5.05 -9.50
N SER A 255 13.76 5.38 -8.21
CA SER A 255 13.74 4.37 -7.14
C SER A 255 12.46 3.50 -7.17
N SER A 256 11.31 4.10 -7.48
CA SER A 256 10.04 3.37 -7.60
C SER A 256 10.01 2.42 -8.80
N VAL A 257 10.58 2.83 -9.95
CA VAL A 257 10.61 1.95 -11.14
C VAL A 257 11.57 0.78 -10.95
N TYR A 258 12.69 0.96 -10.23
CA TYR A 258 13.57 -0.16 -9.88
C TYR A 258 12.88 -1.16 -8.96
N PHE A 259 12.22 -0.67 -7.89
CA PHE A 259 11.53 -1.53 -6.94
C PHE A 259 10.33 -2.25 -7.57
N PHE A 260 9.36 -1.52 -8.12
CA PHE A 260 8.11 -2.11 -8.62
C PHE A 260 8.17 -2.58 -10.07
N GLY A 261 8.92 -1.87 -10.92
CA GLY A 261 9.00 -2.17 -12.36
C GLY A 261 9.94 -3.34 -12.68
N PHE A 262 11.05 -3.46 -11.94
CA PHE A 262 12.05 -4.52 -12.12
C PHE A 262 12.09 -5.55 -10.99
N GLY A 263 11.40 -5.32 -9.87
CA GLY A 263 11.42 -6.23 -8.72
C GLY A 263 12.74 -6.19 -7.94
N MET A 264 13.43 -5.05 -7.92
CA MET A 264 14.70 -4.91 -7.20
C MET A 264 14.47 -4.58 -5.71
N PRO A 265 15.44 -4.87 -4.82
CA PRO A 265 15.36 -4.46 -3.41
C PRO A 265 15.21 -2.94 -3.25
N ARG A 266 14.66 -2.50 -2.11
CA ARG A 266 14.56 -1.06 -1.77
C ARG A 266 15.95 -0.43 -1.73
N GLY A 267 16.07 0.77 -2.31
CA GLY A 267 17.34 1.51 -2.38
C GLY A 267 18.31 0.97 -3.43
N TYR A 268 17.91 0.00 -4.25
CA TYR A 268 18.72 -0.47 -5.38
C TYR A 268 18.92 0.65 -6.40
N THR A 269 20.19 0.88 -6.74
CA THR A 269 20.62 1.71 -7.86
C THR A 269 21.60 0.89 -8.68
N PRO A 270 21.34 0.63 -9.98
CA PRO A 270 22.25 -0.15 -10.81
C PRO A 270 23.56 0.62 -11.02
N ALA A 271 24.70 -0.09 -10.91
CA ALA A 271 26.00 0.47 -11.30
C ALA A 271 26.12 0.55 -12.83
N ASP A 272 25.49 -0.39 -13.54
CA ASP A 272 25.38 -0.42 -14.99
C ASP A 272 23.94 -0.80 -15.40
N LEU A 273 23.33 0.01 -16.27
CA LEU A 273 21.98 -0.21 -16.80
C LEU A 273 21.89 -1.42 -17.75
N SER A 274 23.02 -1.98 -18.17
CA SER A 274 23.07 -3.24 -18.94
C SER A 274 22.67 -4.46 -18.10
N GLU A 275 22.74 -4.36 -16.77
CA GLU A 275 22.40 -5.45 -15.84
C GLU A 275 20.90 -5.56 -15.55
N LEU A 276 20.11 -4.56 -15.96
CA LEU A 276 18.67 -4.56 -15.74
C LEU A 276 18.01 -5.77 -16.43
N PRO A 277 17.10 -6.49 -15.75
CA PRO A 277 16.51 -7.69 -16.31
C PRO A 277 15.64 -7.34 -17.53
N GLU A 278 15.59 -8.23 -18.53
CA GLU A 278 14.83 -8.06 -19.79
C GLU A 278 13.74 -9.14 -19.98
N ARG A 279 13.27 -9.71 -18.87
CA ARG A 279 12.39 -10.90 -18.85
C ARG A 279 10.99 -10.69 -19.44
N SER A 280 10.53 -9.44 -19.59
CA SER A 280 9.20 -9.08 -20.08
C SER A 280 9.26 -7.93 -21.09
N SER A 281 8.16 -7.67 -21.80
CA SER A 281 8.06 -6.49 -22.67
C SER A 281 8.21 -5.18 -21.89
N LEU A 282 7.62 -5.10 -20.69
CA LEU A 282 7.79 -3.97 -19.77
C LEU A 282 9.26 -3.77 -19.42
N HIS A 283 9.95 -4.83 -18.98
CA HIS A 283 11.37 -4.79 -18.64
C HIS A 283 12.24 -4.28 -19.79
N ARG A 284 12.05 -4.80 -21.01
CA ARG A 284 12.81 -4.37 -22.18
C ARG A 284 12.55 -2.89 -22.53
N ALA A 285 11.29 -2.46 -22.45
CA ALA A 285 10.92 -1.07 -22.72
C ALA A 285 11.55 -0.10 -21.70
N LEU A 286 11.44 -0.43 -20.40
CA LEU A 286 12.04 0.37 -19.33
C LEU A 286 13.57 0.40 -19.43
N ALA A 287 14.22 -0.76 -19.59
CA ALA A 287 15.68 -0.83 -19.67
C ALA A 287 16.24 -0.11 -20.91
N GLY A 288 15.55 -0.21 -22.04
CA GLY A 288 15.89 0.54 -23.26
C GLY A 288 15.78 2.06 -23.06
N HIS A 289 14.70 2.54 -22.43
CA HIS A 289 14.50 3.96 -22.13
C HIS A 289 15.57 4.51 -21.18
N LEU A 290 15.86 3.77 -20.10
CA LEU A 290 16.89 4.15 -19.13
C LEU A 290 18.28 4.19 -19.78
N ARG A 291 18.64 3.20 -20.61
CA ARG A 291 19.93 3.19 -21.34
C ARG A 291 20.07 4.31 -22.36
N ALA A 292 18.96 4.78 -22.91
CA ALA A 292 18.93 5.95 -23.78
C ALA A 292 19.06 7.28 -23.03
N GLY A 293 19.19 7.25 -21.69
CA GLY A 293 19.33 8.43 -20.83
C GLY A 293 17.99 9.03 -20.37
N GLY A 294 16.87 8.35 -20.61
CA GLY A 294 15.56 8.75 -20.08
C GLY A 294 15.38 8.38 -18.60
N SER A 295 14.41 9.00 -17.93
CA SER A 295 13.97 8.63 -16.57
C SER A 295 12.51 8.18 -16.56
N ILE A 296 12.13 7.45 -15.51
CA ILE A 296 10.75 7.08 -15.18
C ILE A 296 10.57 7.39 -13.70
N ASP A 297 9.95 8.52 -13.42
CA ASP A 297 9.76 9.01 -12.05
C ASP A 297 8.28 8.99 -11.68
N SER A 298 7.99 8.87 -10.39
CA SER A 298 6.62 8.90 -9.89
C SER A 298 5.92 10.21 -10.22
N CYS A 299 4.68 10.10 -10.69
CA CYS A 299 3.85 11.27 -11.00
C CYS A 299 2.61 11.28 -10.12
N GLU A 300 2.12 12.48 -9.84
CA GLU A 300 0.83 12.70 -9.19
C GLU A 300 -0.22 13.04 -10.24
N GLY A 301 -1.43 12.53 -10.04
CA GLY A 301 -2.54 12.84 -10.93
C GLY A 301 -3.90 12.65 -10.29
N VAL A 302 -4.89 13.24 -10.95
CA VAL A 302 -6.31 13.16 -10.62
C VAL A 302 -7.03 12.37 -11.70
N ALA A 303 -7.87 11.42 -11.31
CA ALA A 303 -8.54 10.55 -12.27
C ALA A 303 -9.52 11.35 -13.13
N ARG A 304 -9.40 11.20 -14.45
CA ARG A 304 -10.22 11.93 -15.44
C ARG A 304 -11.68 11.51 -15.31
N GLY A 305 -12.56 12.50 -15.18
CA GLY A 305 -14.00 12.27 -15.02
C GLY A 305 -14.42 11.89 -13.59
N TRP A 306 -13.50 11.89 -12.63
CA TRP A 306 -13.75 11.52 -11.23
C TRP A 306 -13.28 12.58 -10.23
N GLY A 307 -12.85 13.76 -10.70
CA GLY A 307 -12.48 14.90 -9.86
C GLY A 307 -13.33 16.13 -10.15
N ALA A 308 -13.38 17.05 -9.19
CA ALA A 308 -13.78 18.43 -9.44
C ALA A 308 -12.92 19.02 -10.58
N ASP A 309 -13.48 19.93 -11.37
CA ASP A 309 -12.75 20.58 -12.45
C ASP A 309 -11.56 21.38 -11.87
N LEU A 310 -10.35 20.83 -12.02
CA LEU A 310 -9.10 21.42 -11.54
C LEU A 310 -8.45 22.34 -12.59
N SER A 311 -9.14 22.62 -13.71
CA SER A 311 -8.66 23.48 -14.80
C SER A 311 -8.70 24.98 -14.45
N GLY A 312 -8.08 25.34 -13.33
CA GLY A 312 -7.52 26.67 -13.13
C GLY A 312 -6.14 26.72 -13.80
N ASP A 313 -6.11 27.20 -15.04
CA ASP A 313 -4.95 27.68 -15.82
C ASP A 313 -3.57 27.10 -15.42
N ARG A 314 -3.19 25.98 -16.04
CA ARG A 314 -1.82 25.43 -15.96
C ARG A 314 -1.16 25.51 -17.32
N SER A 315 -0.58 26.66 -17.65
CA SER A 315 0.49 26.71 -18.64
C SER A 315 1.73 26.01 -18.07
N LEU A 316 1.96 24.77 -18.49
CA LEU A 316 3.27 24.11 -18.34
C LEU A 316 4.22 24.81 -19.33
N GLY A 317 5.06 25.70 -18.80
CA GLY A 317 6.25 26.23 -19.47
C GLY A 317 7.47 25.37 -19.19
#